data_AF-A0A2H5RGL7-F1
#
_entry.id   AF-A0A2H5RGL7-F1
#
_cell.length_a   1.000
_cell.length_b   1.000
_cell.length_c   1.000
_cell.angle_alpha   90.00
_cell.angle_beta   90.00
_cell.angle_gamma   90.00
#
_symmetry.space_group_name_H-M   'P 1'
#
loop_
_entity.id
_entity.type
_entity.pdbx_description
1 polymer ?
#
loop_
_entity_poly.entity_id
_entity_poly.type
_entity_poly.pdbx_seq_one_letter_code
_entity_poly.pdbx_strand_id
1 'polypeptide(L)'
;MDQIKLKPSPGHVKSPLLQMIPLSHYVPDELHIMLRIWDRLWDLVLQELKTQNRFNDLARAKIFAEMRRISISFNFWQEQGTQNWSYTSLMGEDKEKVLKNFNFRVVFAEERAFLINQLWRNFYELYNNMKSQKINPSHFADQAKQWLDLFLTPFQGEPNTITFKIGLYRPKDVTPYMHVLVHHLPKFMEQHQKFGLSAFSCAPVEKKNYDVVSAFF
;
A
#
# COMPACT_ATOMS: atom_id res chain seq x y z
N MET A 1 3.44 16.06 42.45
CA MET A 1 2.54 16.36 41.32
C MET A 1 1.94 15.05 40.88
N ASP A 2 0.72 14.77 41.33
CA ASP A 2 -0.01 13.58 40.89
C ASP A 2 -0.34 13.72 39.41
N GLN A 3 0.23 12.83 38.59
CA GLN A 3 -0.20 12.69 37.21
C GLN A 3 -1.65 12.22 37.24
N ILE A 4 -2.58 13.11 36.91
CA ILE A 4 -3.97 12.75 36.66
C ILE A 4 -3.95 11.68 35.56
N LYS A 5 -4.15 10.42 35.95
CA LYS A 5 -4.33 9.30 35.02
C LYS A 5 -5.67 9.50 34.32
N LEU A 6 -5.65 10.32 33.27
CA LEU A 6 -6.78 10.46 32.36
C LEU A 6 -7.13 9.09 31.80
N LYS A 7 -8.39 8.69 31.94
CA LYS A 7 -8.89 7.42 31.40
C LYS A 7 -8.73 7.44 29.88
N PRO A 8 -8.20 6.37 29.26
CA PRO A 8 -8.07 6.33 27.82
C PRO A 8 -9.46 6.40 27.16
N SER A 9 -9.53 7.08 26.02
CA SER A 9 -10.73 7.13 25.19
C SER A 9 -11.18 5.72 24.79
N PRO A 10 -12.48 5.47 24.57
CA PRO A 10 -12.95 4.18 24.05
C PRO A 10 -12.11 3.71 22.86
N GLY A 11 -11.75 2.43 22.85
CA GLY A 11 -10.88 1.83 21.81
C GLY A 11 -9.37 2.06 22.00
N HIS A 12 -8.93 2.81 23.02
CA HIS A 12 -7.51 3.05 23.29
C HIS A 12 -7.05 2.30 24.54
N VAL A 13 -5.90 1.61 24.46
CA VAL A 13 -5.32 0.90 25.61
C VAL A 13 -4.64 1.87 26.58
N LYS A 14 -4.08 2.98 26.05
CA LYS A 14 -3.34 3.99 26.83
C LYS A 14 -3.77 5.38 26.41
N SER A 15 -3.61 6.33 27.33
CA SER A 15 -3.88 7.74 27.10
C SER A 15 -2.82 8.34 26.17
N PRO A 16 -3.16 9.35 25.34
CA PRO A 16 -2.19 9.98 24.46
C PRO A 16 -1.02 10.58 25.23
N LEU A 17 0.20 10.46 24.67
CA LEU A 17 1.39 11.09 25.23
C LEU A 17 1.35 12.61 25.04
N LEU A 18 0.93 13.06 23.85
CA LEU A 18 0.79 14.47 23.50
C LEU A 18 -0.67 14.92 23.65
N GLN A 19 -1.13 15.02 24.90
CA GLN A 19 -2.51 15.38 25.23
C GLN A 19 -2.92 16.78 24.72
N MET A 20 -1.93 17.65 24.46
CA MET A 20 -2.15 18.99 23.90
C MET A 20 -2.65 18.97 22.45
N ILE A 21 -2.45 17.87 21.72
CA ILE A 21 -2.90 17.71 20.34
C ILE A 21 -4.18 16.89 20.34
N PRO A 22 -5.33 17.47 19.93
CA PRO A 22 -6.58 16.72 19.84
C PRO A 22 -6.50 15.61 18.81
N LEU A 23 -7.16 14.47 19.04
CA LEU A 23 -7.16 13.33 18.11
C LEU A 23 -7.61 13.68 16.69
N SER A 24 -8.50 14.67 16.55
CA SER A 24 -8.94 15.21 15.25
C SER A 24 -7.83 15.89 14.44
N HIS A 25 -6.66 16.15 15.02
CA HIS A 25 -5.52 16.79 14.37
C HIS A 25 -4.41 15.79 14.00
N TYR A 26 -4.64 14.49 14.19
CA TYR A 26 -3.73 13.43 13.73
C TYR A 26 -4.07 13.09 12.28
N VAL A 27 -3.64 13.97 11.37
CA VAL A 27 -3.91 13.84 9.95
C VAL A 27 -3.10 12.67 9.38
N PRO A 28 -3.71 11.76 8.59
CA PRO A 28 -2.98 10.67 7.95
C PRO A 28 -1.91 11.20 6.99
N ASP A 29 -0.72 10.61 7.06
CA ASP A 29 0.38 10.93 6.14
C ASP A 29 0.23 10.17 4.82
N GLU A 30 0.15 10.93 3.72
CA GLU A 30 -0.03 10.40 2.36
C GLU A 30 1.15 9.53 1.90
N LEU A 31 2.38 9.87 2.31
CA LEU A 31 3.57 9.13 1.93
C LEU A 31 3.53 7.74 2.54
N HIS A 32 3.32 7.64 3.85
CA HIS A 32 3.25 6.35 4.54
C HIS A 32 2.05 5.51 4.12
N ILE A 33 0.90 6.11 3.77
CA ILE A 33 -0.22 5.38 3.16
C ILE A 33 0.26 4.65 1.89
N MET A 34 0.95 5.35 0.99
CA MET A 34 1.47 4.75 -0.23
C MET A 34 2.48 3.65 0.05
N LEU A 35 3.49 3.93 0.88
CA LEU A 35 4.57 2.99 1.15
C LEU A 35 4.05 1.68 1.76
N ARG A 36 3.13 1.78 2.73
CA ARG A 36 2.64 0.63 3.50
C ARG A 36 1.60 -0.19 2.75
N ILE A 37 0.75 0.45 1.95
CA ILE A 37 -0.17 -0.28 1.07
C ILE A 37 0.62 -0.94 -0.05
N TRP A 38 1.61 -0.26 -0.64
CA TRP A 38 2.50 -0.87 -1.64
C TRP A 38 3.18 -2.12 -1.10
N ASP A 39 3.79 -2.05 0.09
CA ASP A 39 4.45 -3.20 0.72
C ASP A 39 3.47 -4.37 0.86
N ARG A 40 2.25 -4.09 1.33
CA ARG A 40 1.23 -5.13 1.47
C ARG A 40 0.84 -5.74 0.13
N LEU A 41 0.61 -4.93 -0.90
CA LEU A 41 0.22 -5.40 -2.23
C LEU A 41 1.32 -6.25 -2.85
N TRP A 42 2.59 -5.84 -2.70
CA TRP A 42 3.73 -6.59 -3.19
C TRP A 42 3.90 -7.93 -2.45
N ASP A 43 3.81 -7.91 -1.13
CA ASP A 43 3.85 -9.13 -0.31
C ASP A 43 2.77 -10.13 -0.72
N LEU A 44 1.55 -9.66 -0.97
CA LEU A 44 0.43 -10.51 -1.40
C LEU A 44 0.70 -11.17 -2.75
N VAL A 45 1.25 -10.45 -3.72
CA VAL A 45 1.66 -10.99 -5.03
C VAL A 45 2.71 -12.09 -4.84
N LEU A 46 3.75 -11.84 -4.04
CA LEU A 46 4.79 -12.83 -3.79
C LEU A 46 4.25 -14.05 -3.02
N GLN A 47 3.38 -13.84 -2.05
CA GLN A 47 2.71 -14.92 -1.30
C GLN A 47 1.84 -15.78 -2.18
N GLU A 48 1.12 -15.20 -3.14
CA GLU A 48 0.33 -15.95 -4.11
C GLU A 48 1.22 -16.85 -4.98
N LEU A 49 2.31 -16.31 -5.51
CA LEU A 49 3.28 -17.09 -6.29
C LEU A 49 3.88 -18.24 -5.47
N LYS A 50 4.21 -18.00 -4.19
CA LYS A 50 4.73 -19.02 -3.28
C LYS A 50 3.69 -20.11 -3.00
N THR A 51 2.44 -19.73 -2.69
CA THR A 51 1.35 -20.66 -2.37
C THR A 51 0.99 -21.54 -3.56
N GLN A 52 1.14 -21.03 -4.79
CA GLN A 52 0.93 -21.79 -6.02
C GLN A 52 2.16 -22.60 -6.46
N ASN A 53 3.25 -22.64 -5.67
CA ASN A 53 4.54 -23.25 -6.06
C ASN A 53 5.14 -22.69 -7.36
N ARG A 54 4.85 -21.41 -7.67
CA ARG A 54 5.30 -20.72 -8.89
C ARG A 54 6.43 -19.72 -8.62
N PHE A 55 6.80 -19.48 -7.38
CA PHE A 55 7.92 -18.60 -7.01
C PHE A 55 9.28 -19.29 -7.19
N ASN A 56 9.60 -19.65 -8.44
CA ASN A 56 10.85 -20.30 -8.85
C ASN A 56 11.78 -19.33 -9.61
N ASP A 57 12.93 -19.82 -10.08
CA ASP A 57 13.92 -19.03 -10.82
C ASP A 57 13.33 -18.34 -12.06
N LEU A 58 12.45 -19.02 -12.79
CA LEU A 58 11.81 -18.45 -13.97
C LEU A 58 10.92 -17.26 -13.58
N ALA A 59 10.08 -17.39 -12.55
CA ALA A 59 9.24 -16.29 -12.10
C ALA A 59 10.08 -15.11 -11.58
N ARG A 60 11.14 -15.37 -10.81
CA ARG A 60 12.08 -14.33 -10.36
C ARG A 60 12.75 -13.62 -11.53
N ALA A 61 13.21 -14.35 -12.54
CA ALA A 61 13.82 -13.79 -13.74
C ALA A 61 12.84 -12.91 -14.53
N LYS A 62 11.57 -13.30 -14.62
CA LYS A 62 10.52 -12.48 -15.26
C LYS A 62 10.22 -11.21 -14.48
N ILE A 63 10.14 -11.29 -13.15
CA ILE A 63 9.97 -10.11 -12.28
C ILE A 63 11.17 -9.17 -12.45
N PHE A 64 12.39 -9.71 -12.41
CA PHE A 64 13.62 -8.96 -12.63
C PHE A 64 13.62 -8.24 -13.99
N ALA A 65 13.29 -8.94 -15.07
CA ALA A 65 13.22 -8.36 -16.40
C ALA A 65 12.18 -7.24 -16.49
N GLU A 66 11.02 -7.41 -15.83
CA GLU A 66 9.96 -6.41 -15.81
C GLU A 66 10.33 -5.16 -14.98
N MET A 67 11.00 -5.34 -13.83
CA MET A 67 11.58 -4.23 -13.06
C MET A 67 12.60 -3.46 -13.90
N ARG A 68 13.49 -4.16 -14.61
CA ARG A 68 14.47 -3.55 -15.49
C ARG A 68 13.80 -2.79 -16.65
N ARG A 69 12.72 -3.31 -17.21
CA ARG A 69 11.95 -2.66 -18.29
C ARG A 69 11.44 -1.28 -17.86
N ILE A 70 11.05 -1.13 -16.60
CA ILE A 70 10.60 0.15 -16.02
C ILE A 70 11.75 0.92 -15.36
N SER A 71 13.00 0.58 -15.66
CA SER A 71 14.23 1.19 -15.13
C SER A 71 14.25 1.23 -13.59
N ILE A 72 13.95 0.11 -12.95
CA ILE A 72 14.13 -0.11 -11.50
C ILE A 72 15.26 -1.11 -11.29
N SER A 73 16.21 -0.75 -10.41
CA SER A 73 17.25 -1.68 -9.98
C SER A 73 16.67 -2.60 -8.91
N PHE A 74 16.57 -3.89 -9.22
CA PHE A 74 15.92 -4.86 -8.35
C PHE A 74 16.60 -6.21 -8.48
N ASN A 75 16.87 -6.90 -7.37
CA ASN A 75 17.46 -8.23 -7.36
C ASN A 75 16.80 -9.09 -6.29
N PHE A 76 16.87 -10.41 -6.49
CA PHE A 76 16.53 -11.42 -5.50
C PHE A 76 17.80 -12.14 -5.03
N TRP A 77 17.87 -12.48 -3.75
CA TRP A 77 18.91 -13.34 -3.20
C TRP A 77 18.33 -14.27 -2.14
N GLN A 78 18.99 -15.39 -1.92
CA GLN A 78 18.65 -16.31 -0.83
C GLN A 78 19.39 -15.86 0.44
N GLU A 79 18.69 -15.83 1.57
CA GLU A 79 19.32 -15.48 2.85
C GLU A 79 20.20 -16.63 3.35
N GLN A 80 21.38 -16.28 3.87
CA GLN A 80 22.32 -17.28 4.36
C GLN A 80 21.68 -18.14 5.46
N GLY A 81 21.83 -19.46 5.33
CA GLY A 81 21.31 -20.41 6.33
C GLY A 81 19.80 -20.65 6.27
N THR A 82 19.07 -20.08 5.30
CA THR A 82 17.63 -20.33 5.13
C THR A 82 17.27 -20.66 3.69
N GLN A 83 16.07 -21.19 3.46
CA GLN A 83 15.46 -21.27 2.12
C GLN A 83 14.64 -20.02 1.77
N ASN A 84 14.74 -18.97 2.59
CA ASN A 84 14.00 -17.73 2.38
C ASN A 84 14.71 -16.87 1.33
N TRP A 85 13.88 -16.25 0.51
CA TRP A 85 14.30 -15.34 -0.54
C TRP A 85 13.96 -13.91 -0.13
N SER A 86 14.98 -13.06 -0.20
CA SER A 86 14.90 -11.63 0.02
C SER A 86 15.11 -10.89 -1.30
N TYR A 87 14.75 -9.61 -1.29
CA TYR A 87 14.76 -8.77 -2.48
C TYR A 87 15.11 -7.32 -2.14
N THR A 88 15.52 -6.57 -3.17
CA THR A 88 15.90 -5.17 -3.03
C THR A 88 14.76 -4.35 -2.41
N SER A 89 15.02 -3.71 -1.27
CA SER A 89 14.08 -2.75 -0.69
C SER A 89 13.97 -1.53 -1.61
N LEU A 90 12.75 -1.16 -1.98
CA LEU A 90 12.49 -0.03 -2.87
C LEU A 90 12.16 1.25 -2.07
N MET A 91 12.68 2.37 -2.57
CA MET A 91 12.39 3.71 -2.04
C MET A 91 11.05 4.23 -2.58
N GLY A 92 10.56 5.35 -2.04
CA GLY A 92 9.23 5.87 -2.37
C GLY A 92 9.01 6.14 -3.87
N GLU A 93 10.00 6.74 -4.54
CA GLU A 93 9.93 7.02 -5.98
C GLU A 93 9.89 5.73 -6.81
N ASP A 94 10.76 4.77 -6.47
CA ASP A 94 10.77 3.46 -7.13
C ASP A 94 9.46 2.71 -6.91
N LYS A 95 8.94 2.69 -5.69
CA LYS A 95 7.64 2.10 -5.36
C LYS A 95 6.51 2.73 -6.18
N GLU A 96 6.48 4.05 -6.31
CA GLU A 96 5.50 4.75 -7.13
C GLU A 96 5.63 4.36 -8.62
N LYS A 97 6.84 4.21 -9.12
CA LYS A 97 7.10 3.80 -10.51
C LYS A 97 6.68 2.36 -10.77
N VAL A 98 6.97 1.43 -9.87
CA VAL A 98 6.46 0.05 -9.92
C VAL A 98 4.95 0.08 -9.84
N LEU A 99 4.42 0.87 -8.89
CA LEU A 99 2.99 1.00 -8.68
C LEU A 99 2.33 1.35 -9.99
N LYS A 100 2.81 2.36 -10.72
CA LYS A 100 2.29 2.88 -12.01
C LYS A 100 2.55 2.00 -13.25
N ASN A 101 3.69 1.30 -13.32
CA ASN A 101 4.17 0.77 -14.61
C ASN A 101 4.41 -0.73 -14.66
N PHE A 102 4.54 -1.43 -13.52
CA PHE A 102 4.79 -2.87 -13.50
C PHE A 102 3.59 -3.63 -14.08
N ASN A 103 3.84 -4.62 -14.94
CA ASN A 103 2.81 -5.42 -15.58
C ASN A 103 2.87 -6.88 -15.11
N PHE A 104 1.85 -7.30 -14.36
CA PHE A 104 1.75 -8.64 -13.81
C PHE A 104 1.48 -9.76 -14.84
N ARG A 105 1.21 -9.44 -16.11
CA ARG A 105 1.08 -10.44 -17.20
C ARG A 105 2.35 -11.25 -17.41
N VAL A 106 3.50 -10.75 -16.98
CA VAL A 106 4.77 -11.48 -17.05
C VAL A 106 4.78 -12.72 -16.15
N VAL A 107 4.01 -12.72 -15.05
CA VAL A 107 4.01 -13.82 -14.05
C VAL A 107 2.66 -14.47 -13.82
N PHE A 108 1.54 -13.81 -14.09
CA PHE A 108 0.19 -14.36 -13.93
C PHE A 108 -0.51 -14.60 -15.27
N ALA A 109 -1.52 -15.48 -15.25
CA ALA A 109 -2.41 -15.67 -16.39
C ALA A 109 -3.23 -14.39 -16.66
N GLU A 110 -3.70 -14.20 -17.90
CA GLU A 110 -4.29 -12.94 -18.38
C GLU A 110 -5.40 -12.38 -17.46
N GLU A 111 -6.40 -13.20 -17.10
CA GLU A 111 -7.52 -12.78 -16.23
C GLU A 111 -7.03 -12.34 -14.84
N ARG A 112 -6.10 -13.09 -14.24
CA ARG A 112 -5.54 -12.78 -12.91
C ARG A 112 -4.65 -11.53 -12.97
N ALA A 113 -3.80 -11.44 -13.98
CA ALA A 113 -2.92 -10.30 -14.19
C ALA A 113 -3.72 -9.02 -14.41
N PHE A 114 -4.83 -9.08 -15.15
CA PHE A 114 -5.72 -7.95 -15.37
C PHE A 114 -6.25 -7.38 -14.04
N LEU A 115 -6.79 -8.22 -13.16
CA LEU A 115 -7.32 -7.79 -11.86
C LEU A 115 -6.23 -7.18 -10.96
N ILE A 116 -5.05 -7.82 -10.87
CA ILE A 116 -3.95 -7.30 -10.05
C ILE A 116 -3.43 -5.97 -10.61
N ASN A 117 -3.25 -5.88 -11.94
CA ASN A 117 -2.87 -4.63 -12.59
C ASN A 117 -3.91 -3.54 -12.29
N GLN A 118 -5.20 -3.80 -12.49
CA GLN A 118 -6.27 -2.85 -12.22
C GLN A 118 -6.24 -2.37 -10.76
N LEU A 119 -6.09 -3.28 -9.80
CA LEU A 119 -5.97 -2.94 -8.38
C LEU A 119 -4.81 -1.97 -8.12
N TRP A 120 -3.65 -2.20 -8.74
CA TRP A 120 -2.47 -1.36 -8.61
C TRP A 120 -2.63 0.01 -9.29
N ARG A 121 -3.25 0.06 -10.48
CA ARG A 121 -3.53 1.32 -11.21
C ARG A 121 -4.56 2.16 -10.46
N ASN A 122 -5.64 1.55 -9.98
CA ASN A 122 -6.66 2.23 -9.18
C ASN A 122 -6.08 2.78 -7.86
N PHE A 123 -5.17 2.03 -7.20
CA PHE A 123 -4.49 2.56 -6.01
C PHE A 123 -3.59 3.76 -6.34
N TYR A 124 -2.84 3.69 -7.45
CA TYR A 124 -2.02 4.82 -7.92
C TYR A 124 -2.87 6.07 -8.22
N GLU A 125 -4.05 5.90 -8.80
CA GLU A 125 -4.99 7.00 -9.02
C GLU A 125 -5.48 7.60 -7.69
N LEU A 126 -5.87 6.77 -6.72
CA LEU A 126 -6.21 7.24 -5.37
C LEU A 126 -5.05 8.00 -4.73
N TYR A 127 -3.82 7.49 -4.85
CA TYR A 127 -2.62 8.15 -4.33
C TYR A 127 -2.44 9.56 -4.91
N ASN A 128 -2.63 9.72 -6.23
CA ASN A 128 -2.56 11.04 -6.87
C ASN A 128 -3.73 11.94 -6.50
N ASN A 129 -4.92 11.36 -6.36
CA ASN A 129 -6.13 12.10 -6.06
C ASN A 129 -6.09 12.71 -4.65
N MET A 130 -5.55 12.00 -3.66
CA MET A 130 -5.45 12.55 -2.29
C MET A 130 -4.47 13.72 -2.17
N LYS A 131 -3.45 13.79 -3.04
CA LYS A 131 -2.51 14.93 -3.13
C LYS A 131 -3.15 16.19 -3.74
N SER A 132 -4.26 16.03 -4.46
CA SER A 132 -4.88 17.08 -5.26
C SER A 132 -6.00 17.78 -4.50
N GLN A 133 -5.88 19.10 -4.34
CA GLN A 133 -6.94 19.94 -3.75
C GLN A 133 -8.20 20.02 -4.61
N LYS A 134 -8.14 19.58 -5.89
CA LYS A 134 -9.26 19.67 -6.84
C LYS A 134 -10.25 18.52 -6.70
N ILE A 135 -9.88 17.46 -6.00
CA ILE A 135 -10.70 16.25 -5.91
C ILE A 135 -11.80 16.47 -4.87
N ASN A 136 -13.03 16.16 -5.27
CA ASN A 136 -14.17 16.15 -4.36
C ASN A 136 -14.02 14.98 -3.36
N PRO A 137 -14.09 15.21 -2.04
CA PRO A 137 -13.97 14.16 -1.03
C PRO A 137 -14.99 13.01 -1.17
N SER A 138 -16.22 13.30 -1.59
CA SER A 138 -17.25 12.28 -1.83
C SER A 138 -16.89 11.41 -3.03
N HIS A 139 -16.41 12.02 -4.11
CA HIS A 139 -15.92 11.28 -5.28
C HIS A 139 -14.73 10.38 -4.92
N PHE A 140 -13.79 10.90 -4.13
CA PHE A 140 -12.68 10.10 -3.61
C PHE A 140 -13.17 8.92 -2.76
N ALA A 141 -14.15 9.14 -1.88
CA ALA A 141 -14.71 8.08 -1.04
C ALA A 141 -15.32 6.94 -1.87
N ASP A 142 -16.03 7.27 -2.96
CA ASP A 142 -16.61 6.26 -3.85
C ASP A 142 -15.53 5.48 -4.59
N GLN A 143 -14.50 6.14 -5.10
CA GLN A 143 -13.35 5.48 -5.72
C GLN A 143 -12.59 4.57 -4.74
N ALA A 144 -12.39 5.03 -3.50
CA ALA A 144 -11.70 4.27 -2.47
C ALA A 144 -12.48 3.01 -2.06
N LYS A 145 -13.82 3.09 -1.98
CA LYS A 145 -14.69 1.93 -1.76
C LYS A 145 -14.63 0.95 -2.93
N GLN A 146 -14.74 1.43 -4.17
CA GLN A 146 -14.62 0.58 -5.36
C GLN A 146 -13.27 -0.14 -5.42
N TRP A 147 -12.19 0.53 -5.01
CA TRP A 147 -10.88 -0.09 -4.90
C TRP A 147 -10.84 -1.19 -3.83
N LEU A 148 -11.45 -0.96 -2.67
CA LEU A 148 -11.58 -1.98 -1.62
C LEU A 148 -12.45 -3.16 -2.07
N ASP A 149 -13.54 -2.91 -2.79
CA ASP A 149 -14.41 -3.95 -3.35
C ASP A 149 -13.64 -4.82 -4.35
N LEU A 150 -12.84 -4.21 -5.23
CA LEU A 150 -11.93 -4.93 -6.12
C LEU A 150 -10.91 -5.77 -5.32
N PHE A 151 -10.30 -5.19 -4.28
CA PHE A 151 -9.37 -5.91 -3.40
C PHE A 151 -10.04 -7.16 -2.78
N LEU A 152 -11.30 -7.02 -2.36
CA LEU A 152 -12.09 -8.06 -1.70
C LEU A 152 -12.91 -8.93 -2.66
N THR A 153 -12.60 -8.90 -3.97
CA THR A 153 -13.31 -9.72 -4.97
C THR A 153 -13.40 -11.18 -4.47
N PRO A 154 -14.62 -11.71 -4.25
CA PRO A 154 -14.80 -13.05 -3.71
C PRO A 154 -14.42 -14.11 -4.73
N PHE A 155 -14.14 -15.33 -4.26
CA PHE A 155 -14.06 -16.48 -5.14
C PHE A 155 -15.44 -16.81 -5.71
N GLN A 156 -15.48 -17.46 -6.87
CA GLN A 156 -16.71 -17.87 -7.53
C GLN A 156 -16.64 -19.37 -7.83
N GLY A 157 -17.79 -20.05 -7.71
CA GLY A 157 -17.89 -21.49 -7.92
C GLY A 157 -17.43 -22.31 -6.70
N GLU A 158 -17.60 -23.63 -6.82
CA GLU A 158 -17.29 -24.58 -5.76
C GLU A 158 -15.78 -24.92 -5.75
N PRO A 159 -15.12 -24.94 -4.57
CA PRO A 159 -13.73 -25.36 -4.47
C PRO A 159 -13.47 -26.71 -5.14
N ASN A 160 -12.31 -26.86 -5.78
CA ASN A 160 -11.89 -28.07 -6.50
C ASN A 160 -12.72 -28.44 -7.75
N THR A 161 -13.43 -27.48 -8.34
CA THR A 161 -14.13 -27.65 -9.62
C THR A 161 -13.47 -26.86 -10.75
N ILE A 162 -13.73 -27.25 -12.00
CA ILE A 162 -13.22 -26.52 -13.19
C ILE A 162 -13.80 -25.10 -13.33
N THR A 163 -14.92 -24.82 -12.68
CA THR A 163 -15.57 -23.51 -12.67
C THR A 163 -15.10 -22.62 -11.52
N PHE A 164 -14.24 -23.14 -10.62
CA PHE A 164 -13.71 -22.39 -9.50
C PHE A 164 -12.81 -21.25 -9.98
N LYS A 165 -13.18 -20.02 -9.65
CA LYS A 165 -12.36 -18.82 -9.83
C LYS A 165 -11.94 -18.30 -8.47
N ILE A 166 -10.63 -18.23 -8.24
CA ILE A 166 -10.10 -17.67 -7.01
C ILE A 166 -10.38 -16.16 -6.94
N GLY A 167 -10.86 -15.70 -5.78
CA GLY A 167 -11.03 -14.28 -5.48
C GLY A 167 -9.69 -13.55 -5.40
N LEU A 168 -9.70 -12.22 -5.28
CA LEU A 168 -8.46 -11.43 -5.28
C LEU A 168 -7.71 -11.57 -3.94
N TYR A 169 -8.16 -10.87 -2.90
CA TYR A 169 -7.60 -10.95 -1.53
C TYR A 169 -8.71 -10.97 -0.48
N ARG A 170 -8.38 -11.27 0.78
CA ARG A 170 -9.39 -11.52 1.84
C ARG A 170 -9.48 -10.35 2.83
N PRO A 171 -10.56 -10.25 3.63
CA PRO A 171 -10.69 -9.23 4.67
C PRO A 171 -9.52 -9.21 5.67
N LYS A 172 -8.98 -10.37 6.05
CA LYS A 172 -7.81 -10.44 6.94
C LYS A 172 -6.52 -9.89 6.36
N ASP A 173 -6.49 -9.65 5.04
CA ASP A 173 -5.35 -9.11 4.33
C ASP A 173 -5.36 -7.56 4.30
N VAL A 174 -6.45 -6.93 4.79
CA VAL A 174 -6.61 -5.47 4.92
C VAL A 174 -5.76 -4.94 6.07
N THR A 175 -4.97 -3.89 5.80
CA THR A 175 -4.11 -3.24 6.80
C THR A 175 -4.77 -2.00 7.40
N PRO A 176 -4.28 -1.49 8.55
CA PRO A 176 -4.73 -0.21 9.09
C PRO A 176 -4.64 0.95 8.09
N TYR A 177 -3.61 0.99 7.24
CA TYR A 177 -3.47 2.03 6.23
C TYR A 177 -4.54 1.95 5.13
N MET A 178 -4.94 0.74 4.75
CA MET A 178 -6.07 0.56 3.81
C MET A 178 -7.38 1.01 4.45
N HIS A 179 -7.59 0.69 5.73
CA HIS A 179 -8.76 1.16 6.47
C HIS A 179 -8.79 2.70 6.56
N VAL A 180 -7.65 3.33 6.86
CA VAL A 180 -7.50 4.79 6.88
C VAL A 180 -7.80 5.42 5.52
N LEU A 181 -7.23 4.87 4.44
CA LEU A 181 -7.48 5.34 3.07
C LEU A 181 -8.98 5.38 2.74
N VAL A 182 -9.71 4.30 3.05
CA VAL A 182 -11.10 4.12 2.61
C VAL A 182 -12.10 4.83 3.52
N HIS A 183 -11.91 4.74 4.84
CA HIS A 183 -12.93 5.17 5.80
C HIS A 183 -12.67 6.53 6.45
N HIS A 184 -11.42 6.98 6.51
CA HIS A 184 -11.05 8.18 7.26
C HIS A 184 -10.55 9.31 6.36
N LEU A 185 -9.76 8.98 5.33
CA LEU A 185 -9.15 9.97 4.46
C LEU A 185 -10.14 10.93 3.80
N PRO A 186 -11.33 10.49 3.29
CA PRO A 186 -12.31 11.43 2.74
C PRO A 186 -12.72 12.52 3.74
N LYS A 187 -12.86 12.17 5.03
CA LYS A 187 -13.24 13.14 6.06
C LYS A 187 -12.13 14.16 6.31
N PHE A 188 -10.88 13.72 6.34
CA PHE A 188 -9.74 14.62 6.45
C PHE A 188 -9.58 15.51 5.22
N MET A 189 -9.86 15.00 4.01
CA MET A 189 -9.89 15.82 2.79
C MET A 189 -10.94 16.93 2.88
N GLU A 190 -12.14 16.63 3.40
CA GLU A 190 -13.20 17.61 3.63
C GLU A 190 -12.77 18.67 4.67
N GLN A 191 -12.24 18.23 5.81
CA GLN A 191 -11.82 19.13 6.90
C GLN A 191 -10.65 20.04 6.52
N HIS A 192 -9.71 19.55 5.73
CA HIS A 192 -8.48 20.25 5.37
C HIS A 192 -8.45 20.72 3.92
N GLN A 193 -9.61 20.82 3.25
CA GLN A 193 -9.72 21.16 1.83
C GLN A 193 -8.98 22.45 1.45
N LYS A 194 -8.99 23.46 2.33
CA LYS A 194 -8.29 24.75 2.13
C LYS A 194 -6.78 24.58 1.92
N PHE A 195 -6.16 23.63 2.61
CA PHE A 195 -4.70 23.42 2.58
C PHE A 195 -4.32 22.21 1.71
N GLY A 196 -5.21 21.25 1.55
CA GLY A 196 -4.92 19.94 0.97
C GLY A 196 -4.17 19.04 1.97
N LEU A 197 -4.24 17.73 1.76
CA LEU A 197 -3.56 16.75 2.63
C LEU A 197 -2.03 16.81 2.51
N SER A 198 -1.52 17.19 1.33
CA SER A 198 -0.08 17.31 1.09
C SER A 198 0.62 18.33 1.99
N ALA A 199 -0.11 19.31 2.52
CA ALA A 199 0.40 20.27 3.52
C ALA A 199 0.79 19.60 4.86
N PHE A 200 0.25 18.41 5.14
CA PHE A 200 0.52 17.62 6.35
C PHE A 200 1.48 16.45 6.09
N SER A 201 2.01 16.34 4.86
CA SER A 201 2.89 15.25 4.45
C SER A 201 4.22 15.28 5.19
N CYS A 202 4.70 14.11 5.60
CA CYS A 202 6.04 13.94 6.19
C CYS A 202 7.16 13.88 5.14
N ALA A 203 6.83 13.88 3.83
CA ALA A 203 7.80 13.76 2.75
C ALA A 203 8.99 14.76 2.81
N PRO A 204 8.80 16.05 3.18
CA PRO A 204 9.93 16.98 3.31
C PRO A 204 10.93 16.59 4.40
N VAL A 205 10.44 16.02 5.51
CA VAL A 205 11.28 15.57 6.63
C VAL A 205 12.08 14.35 6.21
N GLU A 206 11.43 13.38 5.55
CA GLU A 206 12.10 12.18 5.04
C GLU A 206 13.15 12.51 3.98
N LYS A 207 12.86 13.46 3.09
CA LYS A 207 13.83 13.93 2.10
C LYS A 207 15.07 14.54 2.78
N LYS A 208 14.87 15.39 3.79
CA LYS A 208 15.99 15.98 4.53
C LYS A 208 16.84 14.92 5.21
N ASN A 209 16.21 13.89 5.79
CA ASN A 209 16.94 12.77 6.39
C ASN A 209 17.75 12.00 5.32
N TYR A 210 17.16 11.74 4.16
CA TYR A 210 17.86 11.09 3.05
C TYR A 210 19.05 11.90 2.54
N ASP A 211 18.88 13.21 2.37
CA ASP A 211 19.96 14.10 1.90
C ASP A 211 21.12 14.14 2.91
N VAL A 212 20.81 14.14 4.21
CA VAL A 212 21.82 14.03 5.28
C VAL A 212 22.52 12.67 5.21
N VAL A 213 21.78 11.57 5.12
CA VAL A 213 22.41 10.24 5.06
C VAL A 213 23.31 10.13 3.82
N SER A 214 22.82 10.54 2.65
CA SER A 214 23.57 10.46 1.39
C SER A 214 24.80 11.37 1.34
N ALA A 215 24.80 12.48 2.08
CA ALA A 215 25.93 13.39 2.11
C ALA A 215 27.04 12.97 3.08
N PHE A 216 26.71 12.19 4.13
CA PHE A 216 27.61 11.95 5.25
C PHE A 216 27.97 10.49 5.51
N PHE A 217 27.28 9.53 4.90
CA PHE A 217 27.52 8.08 5.07
C PHE A 217 27.61 7.38 3.71
#